data_AF-U9THK2-F1
#
_entry.id   AF-U9THK2-F1
#
_cell.length_a   1.000
_cell.length_b   1.000
_cell.length_c   1.000
_cell.angle_alpha   90.00
_cell.angle_beta   90.00
_cell.angle_gamma   90.00
#
_symmetry.space_group_name_H-M   'P 1'
#
loop_
_entity.id
_entity.type
_entity.pdbx_description
1 polymer ?
#
loop_
_entity_poly.entity_id
_entity_poly.type
_entity_poly.pdbx_seq_one_letter_code
_entity_poly.pdbx_strand_id
1 'polypeptide(L)'
;MATEFSKSYILDKDTNTIDTKNCSYCIKPFAEKLWCKECINSLEKLAENGDKEAMFNSANCYRNGEGTEKDLEKAFHWCQKAAENGVNEAMFSLAHNYYN
;
A
#
# COMPACT_ATOMS: atom_id res chain seq x y z
N MET A 1 -9.22 -21.43 -5.36
CA MET A 1 -10.23 -21.77 -4.34
C MET A 1 -9.97 -20.84 -3.17
N ALA A 2 -10.96 -19.99 -2.86
CA ALA A 2 -11.13 -19.10 -1.71
C ALA A 2 -9.91 -18.35 -1.14
N THR A 3 -9.94 -17.04 -1.29
CA THR A 3 -9.33 -16.04 -0.40
C THR A 3 -9.70 -16.31 1.06
N GLU A 4 -8.69 -16.53 1.91
CA GLU A 4 -8.80 -16.35 3.36
C GLU A 4 -7.76 -15.33 3.80
N PHE A 5 -8.07 -14.04 3.58
CA PHE A 5 -7.60 -13.00 4.49
C PHE A 5 -8.59 -12.97 5.66
N SER A 6 -8.54 -14.01 6.48
CA SER A 6 -9.18 -14.00 7.78
C SER A 6 -8.42 -13.00 8.66
N LYS A 7 -9.11 -11.93 9.06
CA LYS A 7 -8.68 -11.11 10.19
C LYS A 7 -8.61 -12.01 11.42
N SER A 8 -7.43 -12.50 11.76
CA SER A 8 -7.11 -12.86 13.15
C SER A 8 -5.90 -12.05 13.58
N TYR A 9 -6.17 -10.86 14.09
CA TYR A 9 -5.28 -10.20 15.04
C TYR A 9 -5.23 -11.10 16.28
N ILE A 10 -4.31 -12.07 16.28
CA ILE A 10 -3.93 -12.78 17.50
C ILE A 10 -3.12 -11.77 18.32
N LEU A 11 -3.84 -11.06 19.19
CA LEU A 11 -3.24 -10.25 20.24
C LEU A 11 -2.88 -11.20 21.39
N ASP A 12 -1.75 -11.88 21.26
CA ASP A 12 -1.15 -12.60 22.39
C ASP A 12 -0.62 -11.55 23.38
N LYS A 13 -1.47 -11.26 24.38
CA LYS A 13 -1.08 -10.62 25.63
C LYS A 13 -0.08 -11.53 26.33
N ASP A 14 1.21 -11.37 26.08
CA ASP A 14 2.32 -11.68 27.01
C ASP A 14 3.74 -11.49 26.41
N THR A 15 3.91 -10.68 25.36
CA THR A 15 5.23 -10.08 25.07
C THR A 15 5.07 -8.60 24.80
N ASN A 16 5.54 -7.83 25.78
CA ASN A 16 5.55 -6.38 25.80
C ASN A 16 6.60 -5.84 24.83
N THR A 17 6.30 -5.85 23.52
CA THR A 17 6.78 -4.96 22.45
C THR A 17 6.22 -5.46 21.12
N ILE A 18 5.02 -5.01 20.72
CA ILE A 18 4.70 -4.94 19.30
C ILE A 18 5.64 -3.88 18.75
N ASP A 19 6.77 -4.30 18.19
CA ASP A 19 7.75 -3.38 17.63
C ASP A 19 7.13 -2.80 16.34
N THR A 20 6.42 -1.69 16.51
CA THR A 20 5.80 -0.86 15.45
C THR A 20 6.83 -0.28 14.46
N LYS A 21 8.05 -0.77 14.53
CA LYS A 21 9.21 -0.36 13.77
C LYS A 21 9.49 -1.28 12.60
N ASN A 22 8.80 -2.40 12.38
CA ASN A 22 9.17 -3.33 11.32
C ASN A 22 8.27 -3.24 10.08
N CYS A 23 8.84 -3.47 8.91
CA CYS A 23 8.12 -3.56 7.64
C CYS A 23 7.08 -4.67 7.65
N SER A 24 5.84 -4.33 7.34
CA SER A 24 4.77 -5.33 7.27
C SER A 24 4.99 -6.35 6.15
N TYR A 25 5.77 -6.02 5.13
CA TYR A 25 6.07 -6.91 4.01
C TYR A 25 7.37 -7.71 4.19
N CYS A 26 8.44 -7.12 4.72
CA CYS A 26 9.75 -7.78 4.85
C CYS A 26 10.27 -7.95 6.29
N ILE A 27 9.51 -7.48 7.29
CA ILE A 27 9.79 -7.59 8.74
C ILE A 27 11.11 -6.91 9.17
N LYS A 28 11.79 -6.19 8.26
CA LYS A 28 13.00 -5.40 8.58
C LYS A 28 12.65 -4.17 9.44
N PRO A 29 13.49 -3.82 10.45
CA PRO A 29 13.30 -2.63 11.28
C PRO A 29 13.52 -1.30 10.52
N PHE A 30 12.70 -0.33 10.88
CA PHE A 30 12.59 1.03 10.37
C PHE A 30 12.98 2.06 11.41
N ALA A 31 13.42 3.20 10.89
CA ALA A 31 13.44 4.43 11.65
C ALA A 31 12.01 4.98 11.92
N GLU A 32 11.03 4.77 11.03
CA GLU A 32 9.59 5.09 11.21
C GLU A 32 8.80 4.60 9.95
N LYS A 33 7.59 4.02 10.13
CA LYS A 33 6.53 3.67 9.14
C LYS A 33 6.52 2.28 8.45
N LEU A 34 5.30 1.75 8.30
CA LEU A 34 4.83 0.44 7.78
C LEU A 34 5.53 -0.17 6.53
N TRP A 35 6.15 0.62 5.64
CA TRP A 35 6.70 0.16 4.34
C TRP A 35 8.12 0.69 4.11
N CYS A 36 8.98 -0.10 3.44
CA CYS A 36 10.37 0.28 3.15
C CYS A 36 10.51 0.70 1.70
N LYS A 37 11.50 1.56 1.41
CA LYS A 37 11.80 1.99 0.04
C LYS A 37 12.02 0.81 -0.91
N GLU A 38 12.65 -0.28 -0.45
CA GLU A 38 12.83 -1.49 -1.27
C GLU A 38 11.49 -2.19 -1.60
N CYS A 39 10.56 -2.24 -0.65
CA CYS A 39 9.23 -2.82 -0.84
C CYS A 39 8.40 -1.98 -1.81
N ILE A 40 8.49 -0.64 -1.71
CA ILE A 40 7.80 0.27 -2.65
C ILE A 40 8.34 0.06 -4.06
N ASN A 41 9.65 0.00 -4.24
CA ASN A 41 10.24 -0.30 -5.55
C ASN A 41 9.77 -1.65 -6.10
N SER A 42 9.53 -2.63 -5.23
CA SER A 42 9.00 -3.94 -5.65
C SER A 42 7.54 -3.85 -6.06
N LEU A 43 6.72 -3.09 -5.33
CA LEU A 43 5.34 -2.77 -5.71
C LEU A 43 5.27 -2.07 -7.06
N GLU A 44 6.15 -1.10 -7.34
CA GLU A 44 6.16 -0.40 -8.62
C GLU A 44 6.43 -1.35 -9.78
N LYS A 45 7.40 -2.27 -9.65
CA LYS A 45 7.67 -3.29 -10.66
C LYS A 45 6.47 -4.21 -10.89
N LEU A 46 5.78 -4.61 -9.83
CA LEU A 46 4.57 -5.43 -9.94
C LEU A 46 3.42 -4.64 -10.61
N ALA A 47 3.27 -3.37 -10.25
CA ALA A 47 2.29 -2.46 -10.83
C ALA A 47 2.56 -2.22 -12.33
N GLU A 48 3.84 -2.13 -12.73
CA GLU A 48 4.24 -2.08 -14.15
C GLU A 48 3.88 -3.37 -14.90
N ASN A 49 3.91 -4.52 -14.21
CA ASN A 49 3.52 -5.82 -14.76
C ASN A 49 2.00 -6.06 -14.75
N GLY A 50 1.19 -5.06 -14.39
CA GLY A 50 -0.28 -5.18 -14.40
C GLY A 50 -0.90 -5.71 -13.11
N ASP A 51 -0.11 -5.86 -12.04
CA ASP A 51 -0.65 -6.25 -10.74
C ASP A 51 -1.51 -5.10 -10.15
N LYS A 52 -2.81 -5.35 -10.09
CA LYS A 52 -3.83 -4.40 -9.66
C LYS A 52 -3.70 -4.01 -8.19
N GLU A 53 -3.34 -4.97 -7.34
CA GLU A 53 -3.15 -4.74 -5.90
C GLU A 53 -1.89 -3.91 -5.68
N ALA A 54 -0.83 -4.18 -6.44
CA ALA A 54 0.40 -3.41 -6.40
C ALA A 54 0.21 -1.95 -6.86
N MET A 55 -0.61 -1.71 -7.90
CA MET A 55 -0.95 -0.34 -8.33
C MET A 55 -1.65 0.45 -7.20
N PHE A 56 -2.64 -0.16 -6.53
CA PHE A 56 -3.36 0.49 -5.44
C PHE A 56 -2.47 0.74 -4.22
N ASN A 57 -1.64 -0.24 -3.85
CA ASN A 57 -0.70 -0.11 -2.73
C ASN A 57 0.37 0.95 -3.00
N SER A 58 0.92 1.00 -4.22
CA SER A 58 1.87 2.05 -4.63
C SER A 58 1.25 3.45 -4.54
N ALA A 59 -0.01 3.60 -5.00
CA ALA A 59 -0.74 4.86 -4.87
C ALA A 59 -0.89 5.30 -3.40
N ASN A 60 -1.19 4.37 -2.49
CA ASN A 60 -1.30 4.67 -1.06
C ASN A 60 0.05 5.05 -0.43
N CYS A 61 1.14 4.38 -0.78
CA CYS A 61 2.49 4.71 -0.29
C CYS A 61 2.87 6.15 -0.63
N TYR A 62 2.65 6.57 -1.88
CA TYR A 62 2.95 7.94 -2.32
C TYR A 62 1.99 8.98 -1.75
N ARG A 63 0.70 8.64 -1.57
CA ARG A 63 -0.28 9.54 -0.93
C ARG A 63 0.09 9.87 0.52
N ASN A 64 0.57 8.87 1.26
CA ASN A 64 0.83 8.98 2.70
C ASN A 64 2.32 9.25 3.02
N GLY A 65 3.21 9.19 2.02
CA GLY A 65 4.66 9.24 2.22
C GLY A 65 5.13 8.12 3.16
N GLU A 66 4.63 6.90 2.94
CA GLU A 66 5.03 5.72 3.71
C GLU A 66 6.20 5.04 3.02
N GLY A 67 7.37 4.98 3.67
CA GLY A 67 8.61 4.41 3.12
C GLY A 67 9.22 5.16 1.93
N THR A 68 8.59 6.25 1.50
CA THR A 68 9.00 7.19 0.45
C THR A 68 8.52 8.60 0.79
N GLU A 69 9.01 9.62 0.09
CA GLU A 69 8.45 10.96 0.17
C GLU A 69 7.01 10.99 -0.37
N LYS A 70 6.19 11.87 0.18
CA LYS A 70 4.82 12.08 -0.30
C LYS A 70 4.87 12.67 -1.70
N ASP A 71 4.17 12.04 -2.64
CA ASP A 71 4.09 12.45 -4.04
C ASP A 71 2.66 12.26 -4.55
N LEU A 72 1.90 13.35 -4.63
CA LEU A 72 0.49 13.28 -5.03
C LEU A 72 0.32 13.03 -6.53
N GLU A 73 1.25 13.49 -7.37
CA GLU A 73 1.21 13.26 -8.82
C GLU A 73 1.42 11.78 -9.12
N LYS A 74 2.41 11.17 -8.46
CA LYS A 74 2.70 9.74 -8.62
C LYS A 74 1.61 8.86 -8.00
N ALA A 75 1.04 9.29 -6.86
CA ALA A 75 -0.13 8.63 -6.29
C ALA A 75 -1.33 8.65 -7.26
N PHE A 76 -1.60 9.80 -7.89
CA PHE A 76 -2.68 9.95 -8.85
C PHE A 76 -2.45 9.08 -10.09
N HIS A 77 -1.24 9.06 -10.64
CA HIS A 77 -0.87 8.21 -11.78
C HIS A 77 -1.15 6.72 -11.52
N TRP A 78 -0.72 6.20 -10.37
CA TRP A 78 -0.98 4.80 -10.02
C TRP A 78 -2.45 4.53 -9.72
N CYS A 79 -3.14 5.47 -9.09
CA CYS A 79 -4.58 5.38 -8.86
C CYS A 79 -5.36 5.35 -10.18
N GLN A 80 -4.97 6.16 -11.16
CA GLN A 80 -5.57 6.17 -12.49
C GLN A 80 -5.38 4.82 -13.20
N LYS A 81 -4.16 4.30 -13.23
CA LYS A 81 -3.88 2.97 -13.79
C LYS A 81 -4.68 1.85 -13.10
N ALA A 82 -4.78 1.91 -11.77
CA ALA A 82 -5.57 0.95 -11.01
C ALA A 82 -7.06 1.00 -11.41
N ALA A 83 -7.62 2.21 -11.55
CA ALA A 83 -9.01 2.39 -11.99
C ALA A 83 -9.25 1.92 -13.43
N GLU A 84 -8.33 2.20 -14.36
CA GLU A 84 -8.38 1.70 -15.74
C GLU A 84 -8.36 0.16 -15.80
N ASN A 85 -7.71 -0.47 -14.82
CA ASN A 85 -7.67 -1.93 -14.66
C ASN A 85 -8.84 -2.49 -13.83
N GLY A 86 -9.82 -1.67 -13.45
CA GLY A 86 -11.03 -2.09 -12.74
C GLY A 86 -10.85 -2.30 -11.24
N VAL A 87 -9.88 -1.64 -10.60
CA VAL A 87 -9.79 -1.58 -9.14
C VAL A 87 -10.84 -0.59 -8.62
N ASN A 88 -11.89 -1.12 -8.00
CA ASN A 88 -13.04 -0.33 -7.54
C ASN A 88 -12.63 0.77 -6.55
N GLU A 89 -11.73 0.46 -5.61
CA GLU A 89 -11.23 1.40 -4.60
C GLU A 89 -10.53 2.62 -5.24
N ALA A 90 -9.81 2.38 -6.34
CA ALA A 90 -9.15 3.44 -7.09
C ALA A 90 -10.15 4.26 -7.91
N MET A 91 -11.18 3.63 -8.49
CA MET A 91 -12.28 4.33 -9.17
C MET A 91 -13.05 5.26 -8.22
N PHE A 92 -13.37 4.80 -7.01
CA PHE A 92 -14.00 5.65 -5.98
C PHE A 92 -13.09 6.81 -5.58
N SER A 93 -11.79 6.55 -5.42
CA SER A 93 -10.81 7.58 -5.08
C SER A 93 -10.70 8.65 -6.17
N LEU A 94 -10.72 8.28 -7.45
CA LEU A 94 -10.73 9.24 -8.57
C LEU A 94 -12.03 10.03 -8.64
N ALA A 95 -13.18 9.35 -8.53
CA ALA A 95 -14.48 10.03 -8.55
C ALA A 95 -14.54 11.12 -7.47
N HIS A 96 -14.07 10.84 -6.25
CA HIS A 96 -14.02 11.83 -5.18
C HIS A 96 -13.09 13.02 -5.46
N ASN A 97 -12.05 12.86 -6.29
CA ASN A 97 -11.17 13.97 -6.69
C ASN A 97 -11.77 14.86 -7.79
N TYR A 98 -12.68 14.37 -8.62
CA TYR A 98 -13.30 15.15 -9.70
C TYR A 98 -14.59 15.88 -9.28
N TYR A 99 -15.25 15.42 -8.22
CA TYR A 99 -16.52 16.00 -7.73
C TYR A 99 -16.34 17.01 -6.57
N ASN A 100 -15.10 17.25 -6.11
CA ASN A 100 -14.75 18.32 -5.15
C ASN A 100 -14.01 19.44 -5.87
#